data_AF-A0A0N5BIV6-F1
#
_entry.id   AF-A0A0N5BIV6-F1
#
_cell.length_a   1.000
_cell.length_b   1.000
_cell.length_c   1.000
_cell.angle_alpha   90.00
_cell.angle_beta   90.00
_cell.angle_gamma   90.00
#
_symmetry.space_group_name_H-M   'P 1'
#
loop_
_entity.id
_entity.type
_entity.pdbx_description
1 polymer ?
#
loop_
_entity_poly.entity_id
_entity_poly.type
_entity_poly.pdbx_seq_one_letter_code
_entity_poly.pdbx_strand_id
1 'polypeptide(L)'
;MLSKRDIRAIMLYEFKRDLVSVPTVQRWFRKFKKGSEDLENEERERPETVIDNDELREAVEANPRATVRRKKLDKWVPHELNDYQKMCRFEFCFSLILRNKNDPFLSRLITCDEKWILYDNRKRTGQ
;
A
#
# COMPACT_ATOMS: atom_id res chain seq x y z
N MET A 1 24.97 31.31 -18.73
CA MET A 1 24.36 30.47 -17.69
C MET A 1 22.94 30.97 -17.46
N LEU A 2 21.93 30.11 -17.62
CA LEU A 2 20.53 30.47 -17.39
C LEU A 2 20.32 30.85 -15.91
N SER A 3 19.61 31.95 -15.64
CA SER A 3 19.35 32.38 -14.28
C SER A 3 18.31 31.46 -13.60
N LYS A 4 18.25 31.48 -12.27
CA LYS A 4 17.23 30.73 -11.50
C LYS A 4 15.79 31.06 -11.93
N ARG A 5 15.55 32.26 -12.47
CA ARG A 5 14.25 32.70 -12.97
C ARG A 5 13.96 32.08 -14.34
N ASP A 6 14.98 31.95 -15.18
CA ASP A 6 14.85 31.42 -16.55
C ASP A 6 14.57 29.92 -16.53
N ILE A 7 15.26 29.15 -15.69
CA ILE A 7 15.00 27.70 -15.54
C ILE A 7 13.61 27.44 -14.96
N ARG A 8 13.17 28.27 -14.00
CA ARG A 8 11.81 28.20 -13.46
C ARG A 8 10.76 28.55 -14.51
N ALA A 9 11.03 29.54 -15.36
CA ALA A 9 10.13 29.93 -16.44
C ALA A 9 10.02 28.83 -17.50
N ILE A 10 11.15 28.22 -17.91
CA ILE A 10 11.18 27.10 -18.87
C ILE A 10 10.41 25.90 -18.31
N MET A 11 10.65 25.50 -17.06
CA MET A 11 9.94 24.37 -16.44
C MET A 11 8.44 24.62 -16.25
N LEU A 12 8.00 25.88 -16.07
CA LEU A 12 6.57 26.20 -15.93
C LEU A 12 5.88 26.39 -17.30
N TYR A 13 6.61 26.85 -18.32
CA TYR A 13 6.10 27.09 -19.67
C TYR A 13 5.98 25.78 -20.46
N GLU A 14 7.02 24.94 -20.44
CA GLU A 14 7.04 23.66 -21.17
C GLU A 14 6.18 22.59 -20.47
N PHE A 15 6.26 22.49 -19.15
CA PHE A 15 5.70 21.33 -18.45
C PHE A 15 4.24 21.47 -18.01
N LYS A 16 3.57 22.60 -18.31
CA LYS A 16 2.21 22.95 -17.86
C LYS A 16 2.01 22.83 -16.33
N ARG A 17 1.20 23.72 -15.75
CA ARG A 17 1.11 23.94 -14.30
C ARG A 17 0.68 22.73 -13.44
N ASP A 18 0.26 21.63 -14.04
CA ASP A 18 -0.41 20.51 -13.35
C ASP A 18 0.45 19.24 -13.21
N LEU A 19 1.63 19.16 -13.81
CA LEU A 19 2.43 17.93 -13.84
C LEU A 19 3.37 17.76 -12.64
N VAL A 20 3.91 18.86 -12.09
CA VAL A 20 4.93 18.79 -11.02
C VAL A 20 4.77 19.96 -10.04
N SER A 21 4.68 19.65 -8.74
CA SER A 21 4.55 20.68 -7.70
C SER A 21 5.78 21.61 -7.64
N VAL A 22 5.58 22.89 -7.31
CA VAL A 22 6.66 23.89 -7.15
C VAL A 22 7.77 23.42 -6.19
N PRO A 23 7.48 22.78 -5.04
CA PRO A 23 8.52 22.21 -4.17
C PRO A 23 9.38 21.13 -4.85
N THR A 24 8.79 20.30 -5.70
CA THR A 24 9.50 19.26 -6.46
C THR A 24 10.48 19.90 -7.45
N VAL A 25 10.04 20.92 -8.20
CA VAL A 25 10.91 21.66 -9.14
C VAL A 25 12.09 22.31 -8.40
N GLN A 26 11.86 22.88 -7.21
CA GLN A 26 12.93 23.47 -6.40
C GLN A 26 13.93 22.43 -5.88
N ARG A 27 13.48 21.21 -5.51
CA ARG A 27 14.37 20.12 -5.11
C ARG A 27 15.24 19.66 -6.29
N TRP A 28 14.63 19.42 -7.45
CA TRP A 28 15.36 19.06 -8.67
C TRP A 28 16.39 20.13 -9.07
N PHE A 29 16.01 21.41 -9.01
CA PHE A 29 16.94 22.49 -9.28
C PHE A 29 18.18 22.48 -8.36
N ARG A 30 18.01 22.13 -7.08
CA ARG A 30 19.14 21.98 -6.15
C ARG A 30 20.00 20.75 -6.49
N LYS A 31 19.39 19.63 -6.89
CA LYS A 31 20.08 18.40 -7.32
C LYS A 31 20.96 18.68 -8.54
N PHE A 32 20.41 19.32 -9.58
CA PHE A 32 21.16 19.73 -10.78
C PHE A 32 22.25 20.76 -10.50
N LYS A 33 22.00 21.75 -9.62
CA LYS A 33 23.04 22.73 -9.24
C LYS A 33 24.23 22.07 -8.52
N LYS A 34 24.02 20.92 -7.88
CA LYS A 34 25.05 20.12 -7.23
C LYS A 34 25.81 19.21 -8.21
N GLY A 35 25.50 19.27 -9.52
CA GLY A 35 26.13 18.48 -10.57
C GLY A 35 25.60 17.05 -10.68
N SER A 36 24.47 16.74 -10.04
CA SER A 36 23.81 15.44 -10.17
C SER A 36 22.78 15.51 -11.30
N GLU A 37 23.05 14.77 -12.37
CA GLU A 37 22.17 14.60 -13.54
C GLU A 37 21.29 13.35 -13.44
N ASP A 38 21.37 12.66 -12.30
CA ASP A 38 20.65 11.42 -12.06
C ASP A 38 19.13 11.63 -11.96
N LEU A 39 18.40 10.96 -12.85
CA LEU A 39 16.94 10.99 -12.97
C LEU A 39 16.26 9.83 -12.23
N GLU A 40 17.02 8.85 -11.73
CA GLU A 40 16.47 7.71 -11.04
C GLU A 40 16.02 8.04 -9.61
N ASN A 41 15.07 7.26 -9.09
CA ASN A 41 14.65 7.37 -7.69
C ASN A 41 15.67 6.70 -6.79
N GLU A 42 16.09 7.38 -5.72
CA GLU A 42 16.89 6.78 -4.66
C GLU A 42 16.14 5.58 -4.05
N GLU A 43 16.89 4.54 -3.67
CA GLU A 43 16.33 3.39 -2.96
C GLU A 43 15.62 3.88 -1.70
N ARG A 44 14.32 3.61 -1.62
CA ARG A 44 13.53 3.97 -0.45
C ARG A 44 13.93 3.07 0.70
N GLU A 45 14.40 3.67 1.78
CA GLU A 45 14.64 2.96 3.04
C GLU A 45 13.34 2.25 3.47
N ARG A 46 13.39 0.92 3.50
CA ARG A 46 12.30 0.08 3.97
C ARG A 46 12.38 -0.03 5.49
N PRO A 47 11.26 0.03 6.22
CA PRO A 47 11.27 -0.27 7.66
C PRO A 47 11.93 -1.63 7.91
N GLU A 48 12.84 -1.68 8.89
CA GLU A 48 13.52 -2.91 9.30
C GLU A 48 12.50 -4.01 9.59
N THR A 49 12.73 -5.18 9.00
CA THR A 49 11.91 -6.35 9.27
C THR A 49 12.25 -6.87 10.66
N VAL A 50 11.33 -6.66 11.61
CA VAL A 50 11.45 -7.07 13.03
C VAL A 50 11.55 -8.60 13.22
N ILE A 51 11.39 -9.40 12.17
CA ILE A 51 11.29 -10.86 12.27
C ILE A 51 12.54 -11.51 11.69
N ASP A 52 13.24 -12.26 12.54
CA ASP A 52 14.39 -13.09 12.15
C ASP A 52 13.93 -14.31 11.34
N ASN A 53 14.57 -14.53 10.19
CA ASN A 53 14.25 -15.63 9.28
C ASN A 53 14.76 -16.98 9.81
N ASP A 54 15.82 -16.99 10.62
CA ASP A 54 16.36 -18.23 11.20
C ASP A 54 15.41 -18.77 12.28
N GLU A 55 14.86 -17.88 13.11
CA GLU A 55 13.82 -18.23 14.10
C GLU A 55 12.52 -18.73 13.45
N LEU A 56 12.18 -18.20 12.26
CA LEU A 56 11.05 -18.69 11.47
C LEU A 56 11.31 -20.11 10.92
N ARG A 57 12.53 -20.39 10.46
CA ARG A 57 12.90 -21.71 9.93
C ARG A 57 12.80 -22.78 11.01
N GLU A 58 13.40 -22.53 12.17
CA GLU A 58 13.40 -23.48 13.30
C GLU A 58 11.96 -23.82 13.76
N ALA A 59 11.09 -22.80 13.81
CA ALA A 59 9.69 -23.00 14.22
C ALA A 59 8.85 -23.80 13.21
N VAL A 60 9.18 -23.74 11.91
CA VAL A 60 8.52 -24.54 10.87
C VAL A 60 8.99 -25.99 10.92
N GLU A 61 10.28 -26.21 11.15
CA GLU A 61 10.87 -27.55 11.25
C GLU A 61 10.38 -28.31 12.49
N ALA A 62 10.28 -27.63 13.64
CA ALA A 62 9.79 -28.24 14.88
C ALA A 62 8.30 -28.65 14.83
N ASN A 63 7.51 -28.03 13.94
CA ASN A 63 6.11 -28.41 13.75
C ASN A 63 5.65 -28.18 12.30
N PRO A 64 5.75 -29.19 11.43
CA PRO A 64 5.35 -29.07 10.02
C PRO A 64 3.86 -28.78 9.81
N ARG A 65 3.03 -28.96 10.84
CA ARG A 65 1.59 -28.61 10.84
C ARG A 65 1.32 -27.21 11.40
N ALA A 66 2.34 -26.49 11.85
CA ALA A 66 2.22 -25.10 12.26
C ALA A 66 1.95 -24.25 11.00
N THR A 67 0.69 -23.91 10.79
CA THR A 67 0.32 -22.90 9.80
C THR A 67 0.81 -21.53 10.27
N VAL A 68 1.21 -20.66 9.33
CA VAL A 68 1.64 -19.25 9.53
C VAL A 68 0.71 -18.44 10.46
N ARG A 69 -0.52 -18.93 10.65
CA ARG A 69 -1.52 -18.43 11.59
C ARG A 69 -1.11 -18.50 13.06
N ARG A 70 -0.37 -19.52 13.54
CA ARG A 70 -0.11 -19.63 14.99
C ARG A 70 0.77 -18.52 15.57
N LYS A 71 1.64 -17.89 14.76
CA LYS A 71 2.49 -16.78 15.22
C LYS A 71 1.94 -15.37 14.88
N LYS A 72 0.75 -15.25 14.27
CA LYS A 72 0.22 -13.95 13.79
C LYS A 72 -1.24 -13.64 14.15
N LEU A 73 -1.79 -14.27 15.19
CA LEU A 73 -3.24 -14.24 15.44
C LEU A 73 -3.66 -13.66 16.80
N ASP A 74 -3.13 -12.50 17.18
CA ASP A 74 -3.91 -11.56 18.01
C ASP A 74 -4.65 -10.55 17.13
N LYS A 75 -5.25 -11.03 16.03
CA LYS A 75 -6.16 -10.23 15.20
C LYS A 75 -7.56 -10.72 15.47
N TRP A 76 -8.39 -9.85 16.03
CA TRP A 76 -9.81 -10.12 16.25
C TRP A 76 -10.47 -10.47 14.92
N VAL A 77 -10.92 -11.73 14.79
CA VAL A 77 -11.73 -12.20 13.67
C VAL A 77 -13.16 -12.32 14.18
N PRO A 78 -14.12 -11.57 13.61
CA PRO A 78 -15.49 -11.49 14.14
C PRO A 78 -16.22 -12.84 14.23
N HIS A 79 -15.84 -13.83 13.42
CA HIS A 79 -16.54 -15.11 13.35
C HIS A 79 -15.62 -16.25 12.91
N GLU A 80 -15.71 -17.38 13.63
CA GLU A 80 -15.07 -18.63 13.22
C GLU A 80 -15.90 -19.29 12.12
N LEU A 81 -15.31 -19.44 10.94
CA LEU A 81 -16.00 -20.03 9.79
C LEU A 81 -15.91 -21.56 9.82
N ASN A 82 -17.03 -22.22 9.50
CA ASN A 82 -17.07 -23.64 9.15
C ASN A 82 -16.37 -23.88 7.78
N ASP A 83 -15.90 -25.09 7.52
CA ASP A 83 -15.25 -25.50 6.28
C ASP A 83 -16.16 -25.32 5.06
N TYR A 84 -17.46 -25.58 5.20
CA TYR A 84 -18.42 -25.26 4.14
C TYR A 84 -18.45 -23.75 3.82
N GLN A 85 -18.51 -22.88 4.84
CA GLN A 85 -18.51 -21.43 4.65
C GLN A 85 -17.18 -20.94 4.03
N LYS A 86 -16.05 -21.55 4.40
CA LYS A 86 -14.75 -21.26 3.77
C LYS A 86 -14.76 -21.64 2.28
N MET A 87 -15.31 -22.81 1.96
CA MET A 87 -15.39 -23.29 0.58
C MET A 87 -16.27 -22.37 -0.27
N CYS A 88 -17.47 -22.01 0.20
CA CYS A 88 -18.34 -21.07 -0.50
C CYS A 88 -17.63 -19.74 -0.76
N ARG A 89 -16.97 -19.16 0.26
CA ARG A 89 -16.21 -17.91 0.09
C ARG A 89 -15.10 -18.05 -0.94
N PHE A 90 -14.40 -19.17 -0.97
CA PHE A 90 -13.36 -19.44 -1.95
C PHE A 90 -13.93 -19.47 -3.38
N GLU A 91 -14.99 -20.24 -3.62
CA GLU A 91 -15.61 -20.37 -4.94
C GLU A 91 -16.14 -19.04 -5.48
N PHE A 92 -16.84 -18.26 -4.63
CA PHE A 92 -17.32 -16.93 -5.01
C PHE A 92 -16.16 -15.99 -5.33
N CYS A 93 -15.14 -15.91 -4.47
CA CYS A 93 -13.98 -15.07 -4.71
C CYS A 93 -13.24 -15.47 -5.99
N PHE A 94 -13.04 -16.77 -6.22
CA PHE A 94 -12.37 -17.30 -7.40
C PHE A 94 -13.14 -16.91 -8.68
N SER A 95 -14.46 -17.10 -8.68
CA SER A 95 -15.33 -16.73 -9.80
C SER A 95 -15.32 -15.23 -10.07
N LEU A 96 -15.37 -14.39 -9.02
CA LEU A 96 -15.30 -12.93 -9.14
C LEU A 96 -13.95 -12.45 -9.69
N ILE A 97 -12.84 -13.06 -9.26
CA ILE A 97 -11.51 -12.76 -9.77
C ILE A 97 -11.42 -13.10 -11.26
N LEU A 98 -11.90 -14.28 -11.66
CA LEU A 98 -11.86 -14.71 -13.05
C LEU A 98 -12.70 -13.77 -13.93
N ARG A 99 -13.91 -13.42 -13.48
CA ARG A 99 -14.76 -12.45 -14.16
C ARG A 99 -14.07 -11.09 -14.30
N ASN A 100 -13.43 -10.59 -13.24
CA ASN A 100 -12.76 -9.28 -13.28
C ASN A 100 -11.53 -9.25 -14.20
N LYS A 101 -10.86 -10.40 -14.42
CA LYS A 101 -9.76 -10.50 -15.40
C LYS A 101 -10.28 -10.46 -16.83
N ASN A 102 -11.43 -11.06 -17.09
CA ASN A 102 -12.02 -11.14 -18.43
C ASN A 102 -12.76 -9.84 -18.82
N ASP A 103 -13.51 -9.26 -17.88
CA ASP A 103 -14.23 -7.99 -18.03
C ASP A 103 -14.13 -7.21 -16.71
N PRO A 104 -13.22 -6.22 -16.61
CA PRO A 104 -13.08 -5.39 -15.41
C PRO A 104 -14.40 -4.68 -15.07
N PHE A 105 -15.02 -5.05 -13.96
CA PHE A 105 -16.34 -4.54 -13.56
C PHE A 105 -16.31 -3.69 -12.29
N LEU A 106 -15.14 -3.54 -11.65
CA LEU A 106 -15.01 -2.78 -10.40
C LEU A 106 -15.42 -1.30 -10.56
N SER A 107 -15.24 -0.70 -11.73
CA SER A 107 -15.67 0.67 -12.02
C SER A 107 -17.19 0.84 -12.02
N ARG A 108 -17.95 -0.25 -12.21
CA ARG A 108 -19.42 -0.27 -12.20
C ARG A 108 -20.00 -0.74 -10.87
N LEU A 109 -19.15 -1.08 -9.90
CA LEU A 109 -19.59 -1.63 -8.62
C LEU A 109 -20.14 -0.52 -7.73
N ILE A 110 -21.38 -0.65 -7.30
CA ILE A 110 -22.00 0.19 -6.28
C ILE A 110 -22.21 -0.69 -5.04
N THR A 111 -21.69 -0.28 -3.90
CA THR A 111 -21.85 -0.98 -2.61
C THR A 111 -22.55 -0.09 -1.60
N CYS A 112 -23.33 -0.70 -0.70
CA CYS A 112 -23.93 -0.05 0.45
C CYS A 112 -23.84 -0.99 1.66
N ASP A 113 -23.65 -0.40 2.84
CA ASP A 113 -23.71 -1.11 4.12
C ASP A 113 -24.17 -0.14 5.20
N GLU A 114 -24.82 -0.68 6.22
CA GLU A 114 -25.32 0.11 7.35
C GLU A 114 -24.28 0.16 8.46
N LYS A 115 -24.05 1.35 9.01
CA LYS A 115 -23.13 1.53 10.12
C LYS A 115 -23.79 2.33 11.23
N TRP A 116 -23.84 1.75 12.43
CA TRP A 116 -24.27 2.44 13.63
C TRP A 116 -23.25 3.52 14.03
N ILE A 117 -23.73 4.76 14.17
CA ILE A 117 -22.94 5.88 14.69
C ILE A 117 -23.36 6.09 16.14
N LEU A 118 -22.44 5.83 17.07
CA LEU A 118 -22.67 6.04 18.49
C LEU A 118 -22.55 7.52 18.85
N TYR A 119 -23.33 7.97 19.84
CA TYR A 119 -23.33 9.36 20.31
C TYR A 119 -21.99 9.78 20.93
N ASP A 120 -21.34 8.90 21.69
CA ASP A 120 -20.04 9.15 22.32
C ASP A 120 -18.94 8.34 21.61
N ASN A 121 -18.21 8.99 20.70
CA ASN A 121 -17.11 8.40 19.95
C ASN A 121 -15.76 8.71 20.62
N ARG A 122 -15.58 8.31 21.88
CA ARG A 122 -14.26 8.40 22.53
C ARG A 122 -13.28 7.58 21.71
N LYS A 123 -12.32 8.25 21.10
CA LYS A 123 -11.23 7.58 20.38
C LYS A 123 -10.49 6.72 21.41
N ARG A 124 -10.52 5.40 21.24
CA ARG A 124 -9.59 4.51 21.94
C ARG A 124 -8.19 4.91 21.48
N THR A 125 -7.48 5.67 22.29
CA THR A 125 -6.02 5.77 22.22
C THR A 125 -5.49 4.36 22.44
N GLY A 126 -4.89 3.78 21.40
CA GLY A 126 -4.46 2.39 21.38
C GLY A 126 -3.54 2.04 22.55
N GLN A 127 -3.80 0.87 23.13
CA GLN A 127 -2.78 0.05 23.79
C GLN A 127 -2.26 -0.96 22.77
#